data_AF-A0A7K1UAH6-F1
#
_entry.id   AF-A0A7K1UAH6-F1
#
_cell.length_a   1.000
_cell.length_b   1.000
_cell.length_c   1.000
_cell.angle_alpha   90.00
_cell.angle_beta   90.00
_cell.angle_gamma   90.00
#
_symmetry.space_group_name_H-M   'P 1'
#
loop_
_entity.id
_entity.type
_entity.pdbx_description
1 polymer ?
#
loop_
_entity_poly.entity_id
_entity_poly.type
_entity_poly.pdbx_seq_one_letter_code
_entity_poly.pdbx_strand_id
1 'polypeptide(L)'
;MTVREIAGRIPAEYRKEILETNMISQATANSADVSMHYLLTIWKNYVEPNEIVDMGCGLCKERILKNYRELQPILVELEKQSNLLNAL
;
A
#
# COMPACT_ATOMS: atom_id res chain seq x y z
N MET A 1 15.56 -5.98 -0.17
CA MET A 1 14.25 -6.17 -0.82
C MET A 1 14.06 -5.01 -1.79
N THR A 2 13.75 -5.30 -3.05
CA THR A 2 13.50 -4.26 -4.07
C THR A 2 12.11 -3.65 -3.90
N VAL A 3 11.88 -2.46 -4.46
CA VAL A 3 10.57 -1.80 -4.48
C VAL A 3 9.50 -2.70 -5.12
N ARG A 4 9.88 -3.46 -6.17
CA ARG A 4 8.99 -4.43 -6.83
C ARG A 4 8.67 -5.63 -5.95
N GLU A 5 9.64 -6.15 -5.19
CA GLU A 5 9.39 -7.24 -4.24
C GLU A 5 8.43 -6.81 -3.13
N ILE A 6 8.56 -5.57 -2.64
CA ILE A 6 7.61 -5.00 -1.66
C ILE A 6 6.21 -4.91 -2.26
N ALA A 7 6.08 -4.31 -3.44
CA ALA A 7 4.80 -4.16 -4.13
C ALA A 7 4.14 -5.53 -4.40
N GLY A 8 4.94 -6.54 -4.72
CA GLY A 8 4.48 -7.91 -4.96
C GLY A 8 3.97 -8.64 -3.72
N ARG A 9 4.31 -8.19 -2.50
CA ARG A 9 3.76 -8.76 -1.25
C ARG A 9 2.31 -8.37 -1.00
N ILE A 10 1.87 -7.23 -1.54
CA ILE A 10 0.48 -6.77 -1.39
C ILE A 10 -0.39 -7.60 -2.36
N PRO A 11 -1.40 -8.35 -1.88
CA PRO A 11 -2.30 -9.12 -2.73
C PRO A 11 -3.01 -8.27 -3.79
N ALA A 12 -3.36 -8.88 -4.93
CA ALA A 12 -3.87 -8.18 -6.10
C ALA A 12 -5.17 -7.41 -5.81
N GLU A 13 -6.07 -8.01 -5.04
CA GLU A 13 -7.33 -7.40 -4.63
C GLU A 13 -7.12 -6.08 -3.88
N TYR A 14 -6.12 -6.00 -3.00
CA TYR A 14 -5.82 -4.79 -2.25
C TYR A 14 -5.05 -3.77 -3.09
N ARG A 15 -4.17 -4.21 -4.01
CA ARG A 15 -3.54 -3.27 -4.96
C ARG A 15 -4.59 -2.58 -5.81
N LYS A 16 -5.56 -3.34 -6.33
CA LYS A 16 -6.68 -2.82 -7.10
C LYS A 16 -7.50 -1.82 -6.29
N GLU A 17 -7.91 -2.19 -5.08
CA GLU A 17 -8.71 -1.29 -4.22
C GLU A 17 -7.97 0.02 -3.92
N ILE A 18 -6.68 -0.05 -3.55
CA ILE A 18 -5.84 1.13 -3.27
C ILE A 18 -5.77 2.08 -4.48
N LEU A 19 -5.66 1.53 -5.69
CA LEU A 19 -5.56 2.31 -6.92
C LEU A 19 -6.91 2.89 -7.36
N GLU A 20 -7.99 2.10 -7.33
CA GLU A 20 -9.33 2.54 -7.77
C GLU A 20 -9.89 3.65 -6.87
N THR A 21 -9.59 3.58 -5.57
CA THR A 21 -10.06 4.57 -4.58
C THR A 21 -9.12 5.76 -4.41
N ASN A 22 -7.97 5.78 -5.09
CA ASN A 22 -6.94 6.81 -4.94
C ASN A 22 -6.46 7.00 -3.48
N MET A 23 -6.44 5.93 -2.68
CA MET A 23 -6.11 6.01 -1.23
C MET A 23 -4.75 6.70 -0.97
N ILE A 24 -3.74 6.43 -1.79
CA ILE A 24 -2.38 6.97 -1.60
C ILE A 24 -2.33 8.50 -1.69
N SER A 25 -3.11 9.10 -2.60
CA SER A 25 -3.13 10.55 -2.78
C SER A 25 -4.06 11.25 -1.79
N GLN A 26 -5.10 10.57 -1.32
CA GLN A 26 -6.05 11.11 -0.34
C GLN A 26 -5.56 10.98 1.11
N ALA A 27 -4.72 9.99 1.42
CA ALA A 27 -4.28 9.73 2.78
C ALA A 27 -3.39 10.86 3.34
N THR A 28 -3.68 11.20 4.58
CA THR A 28 -2.85 12.05 5.46
C THR A 28 -2.33 11.22 6.62
N ALA A 29 -1.15 11.55 7.17
CA ALA A 29 -0.54 10.83 8.29
C ALA A 29 -1.25 11.12 9.64
N ASN A 30 -2.57 10.98 9.66
CA ASN A 30 -3.46 11.23 10.78
C ASN A 30 -4.11 9.92 11.24
N SER A 31 -4.33 9.74 12.54
CA SER A 31 -5.00 8.55 13.10
C SER A 31 -6.49 8.44 12.75
N ALA A 32 -7.15 9.56 12.45
CA ALA A 32 -8.55 9.59 12.03
C ALA A 32 -8.74 9.43 10.51
N ASP A 33 -7.65 9.40 9.74
CA ASP A 33 -7.69 9.24 8.28
C ASP A 33 -7.92 7.76 7.93
N VAL A 34 -9.08 7.48 7.35
CA VAL A 34 -9.51 6.11 7.02
C VAL A 34 -8.60 5.47 5.98
N SER A 35 -8.18 6.24 4.97
CA SER A 35 -7.26 5.78 3.92
C SER A 35 -5.90 5.43 4.52
N MET A 36 -5.38 6.25 5.43
CA MET A 36 -4.13 5.97 6.14
C MET A 36 -4.25 4.74 7.05
N HIS A 37 -5.35 4.57 7.75
CA HIS A 37 -5.58 3.40 8.59
C HIS A 37 -5.62 2.11 7.76
N TYR A 38 -6.26 2.16 6.60
CA TYR A 38 -6.30 1.07 5.64
C TYR A 38 -4.89 0.74 5.13
N LEU A 39 -4.15 1.74 4.64
CA LEU A 39 -2.77 1.57 4.15
C LEU A 39 -1.84 0.99 5.23
N LEU A 40 -1.95 1.46 6.48
CA LEU A 40 -1.23 0.89 7.61
C LEU A 40 -1.56 -0.59 7.83
N THR A 41 -2.85 -0.94 7.72
CA THR A 41 -3.32 -2.31 7.95
C THR A 41 -2.77 -3.26 6.90
N ILE A 42 -2.80 -2.85 5.62
CA ILE A 42 -2.20 -3.63 4.53
C ILE A 42 -0.68 -3.75 4.71
N TRP A 43 -0.01 -2.66 5.05
CA TRP A 43 1.44 -2.67 5.28
C TRP A 43 1.83 -3.65 6.39
N LYS A 44 1.14 -3.58 7.53
CA LYS A 44 1.36 -4.46 8.66
C LYS A 44 1.07 -5.91 8.30
N ASN A 45 0.01 -6.22 7.57
CA ASN A 45 -0.37 -7.61 7.31
C ASN A 45 0.48 -8.28 6.23
N TYR A 46 0.94 -7.53 5.23
CA TYR A 46 1.53 -8.11 4.02
C TYR A 46 2.98 -7.69 3.77
N VAL A 47 3.37 -6.48 4.13
CA VAL A 47 4.72 -5.97 3.86
C VAL A 47 5.67 -6.29 5.01
N GLU A 48 5.27 -5.92 6.24
CA GLU A 48 6.06 -6.05 7.48
C GLU A 48 5.27 -6.78 8.60
N PRO A 49 4.86 -8.05 8.42
CA PRO A 49 4.04 -8.80 9.40
C PRO A 49 4.70 -9.06 10.74
N ASN A 50 6.04 -9.03 10.77
CA ASN A 50 6.81 -9.28 11.99
C ASN A 50 7.27 -7.99 12.68
N GLU A 51 7.02 -6.81 12.10
CA GLU A 51 7.36 -5.55 12.75
C GLU A 51 6.21 -5.05 13.64
N ILE A 52 6.58 -4.48 14.78
CA ILE A 52 5.63 -3.76 15.63
C ILE A 52 5.37 -2.40 14.98
N VAL A 53 4.37 -2.37 14.09
CA VAL A 53 3.83 -1.12 13.57
C VAL A 53 2.87 -0.55 14.61
N ASP A 54 3.32 0.50 15.31
CA ASP A 54 2.46 1.28 16.19
C ASP A 54 1.46 2.10 15.36
N MET A 55 0.18 1.72 15.43
CA MET A 55 -0.92 2.39 14.72
C MET A 55 -1.16 3.82 15.23
N GLY A 56 -0.68 4.17 16.43
CA GLY A 56 -0.73 5.51 16.99
C GLY A 56 0.39 6.42 16.50
N CYS A 57 1.54 5.86 16.14
CA CYS A 57 2.76 6.60 15.77
C CYS A 57 2.58 7.43 14.48
N GLY A 58 2.65 8.76 14.61
CA GLY A 58 2.57 9.69 13.47
C GLY A 58 3.74 9.55 12.49
N LEU A 59 4.97 9.42 12.99
CA LEU A 59 6.16 9.22 12.15
C LEU A 59 6.10 7.91 11.36
N CYS A 60 5.53 6.85 11.94
CA CYS A 60 5.36 5.56 11.31
C CYS A 60 4.36 5.66 10.14
N LYS A 61 3.27 6.42 10.33
CA LYS A 61 2.32 6.76 9.26
C LYS A 61 2.97 7.53 8.13
N GLU A 62 3.73 8.57 8.43
CA GLU A 62 4.44 9.36 7.42
C GLU A 62 5.42 8.51 6.60
N ARG A 63 6.20 7.66 7.28
CA ARG A 63 7.12 6.70 6.64
C ARG A 63 6.36 5.78 5.67
N ILE A 64 5.30 5.14 6.15
CA ILE A 64 4.53 4.17 5.37
C ILE A 64 3.82 4.86 4.19
N LEU A 65 3.23 6.04 4.41
CA LEU A 65 2.61 6.81 3.34
C LEU A 65 3.63 7.24 2.27
N LYS A 66 4.83 7.65 2.69
CA LYS A 66 5.93 7.93 1.76
C LYS A 66 6.30 6.69 0.94
N ASN A 67 6.44 5.54 1.59
CA ASN A 67 6.73 4.29 0.89
C ASN A 67 5.61 3.94 -0.12
N TYR A 68 4.34 4.11 0.23
CA TYR A 68 3.23 3.91 -0.70
C TYR A 68 3.31 4.84 -1.92
N ARG A 69 3.67 6.11 -1.74
CA ARG A 69 3.88 7.06 -2.84
C ARG A 69 5.00 6.61 -3.79
N GLU A 70 6.07 6.05 -3.23
CA GLU A 70 7.18 5.49 -4.02
C GLU A 70 6.78 4.18 -4.72
N LEU A 71 5.92 3.36 -4.11
CA LEU A 71 5.41 2.10 -4.65
C LEU A 71 4.34 2.30 -5.73
N GLN A 72 3.59 3.40 -5.69
CA GLN A 72 2.45 3.67 -6.55
C GLN A 72 2.69 3.38 -8.05
N PRO A 73 3.76 3.84 -8.71
CA PRO A 73 4.01 3.51 -10.12
C PRO A 73 4.17 2.00 -10.36
N ILE A 74 4.75 1.28 -9.41
CA ILE A 74 4.94 -0.18 -9.50
C ILE A 74 3.62 -0.92 -9.26
N LEU A 75 2.80 -0.45 -8.32
CA LEU A 75 1.45 -1.02 -8.11
C LEU A 75 0.61 -0.92 -9.38
N VAL A 76 0.66 0.22 -10.07
CA VAL A 76 -0.01 0.42 -11.36
C VAL A 76 0.51 -0.55 -12.43
N GLU A 77 1.82 -0.77 -12.49
CA GLU A 77 2.41 -1.72 -13.44
C GLU A 77 1.96 -3.16 -13.17
N LEU A 78 1.99 -3.59 -11.90
CA LEU A 78 1.55 -4.93 -11.50
C LEU A 78 0.07 -5.14 -11.81
N GLU A 79 -0.78 -4.14 -11.59
CA GLU A 79 -2.21 -4.22 -11.90
C GLU A 79 -2.47 -4.31 -13.40
N LYS A 80 -1.72 -3.55 -14.22
CA LYS A 80 -1.79 -3.71 -15.69
C LYS A 80 -1.39 -5.11 -16.13
N GLN A 81 -0.35 -5.69 -15.54
CA GLN A 81 0.10 -7.05 -15.84
C GLN A 81 -0.96 -8.09 -15.44
N SER A 82 -1.56 -7.95 -14.25
CA SER A 82 -2.64 -8.84 -13.80
C SER A 82 -3.87 -8.77 -14.72
N ASN A 83 -4.27 -7.59 -15.17
CA ASN A 83 -5.39 -7.42 -16.09
C ASN A 83 -5.14 -8.02 -17.47
N LEU A 84 -3.91 -7.91 -18.00
CA LEU A 84 -3.54 -8.56 -19.26
C LEU A 84 -3.58 -10.09 -19.14
N LEU A 85 -3.12 -10.65 -18.02
CA LEU A 85 -3.12 -12.10 -17.79
C LEU A 85 -4.53 -12.67 -17.66
N ASN A 86 -5.45 -11.94 -17.02
CA ASN A 86 -6.85 -12.35 -16.84
C ASN A 86 -7.71 -12.16 -18.09
N ALA A 87 -7.23 -11.42 -19.10
CA ALA A 87 -7.93 -11.22 -20.37
C ALA A 87 -7.61 -12.30 -21.43
N LEU A 88 -6.72 -13.24 -21.10
CA LEU A 88 -6.38 -14.43 -21.88
C LEU A 88 -7.25 -15.62 -21.47
#